data_AF-A0AAD8C4C7-F1
#
_entry.id   AF-A0AAD8C4C7-F1
#
_cell.length_a   1.000
_cell.length_b   1.000
_cell.length_c   1.000
_cell.angle_alpha   90.00
_cell.angle_beta   90.00
_cell.angle_gamma   90.00
#
_symmetry.space_group_name_H-M   'P 1'
#
loop_
_entity.id
_entity.type
_entity.pdbx_description
1 polymer ?
#
loop_
_entity_poly.entity_id
_entity_poly.type
_entity_poly.pdbx_seq_one_letter_code
_entity_poly.pdbx_strand_id
1 'polypeptide(L)' 'MEESKLKPLPPSNGPRPHRCEVCQRSFREVATLRKHEQLHRADRPYVCNTCGKSFLWSSNLK' A
#
# COMPACT_ATOMS: atom_id res chain seq x y z
N MET A 1 20.60 -8.70 30.07
CA MET A 1 20.53 -9.19 28.68
C MET A 1 19.50 -10.31 28.78
N GLU A 2 18.22 -10.00 28.72
CA GLU A 2 17.47 -10.09 27.46
C GLU A 2 16.33 -9.06 27.42
N GLU A 3 16.43 -8.20 26.41
CA GLU A 3 15.33 -7.78 25.54
C GLU A 3 14.19 -6.94 26.13
N SER A 4 14.36 -5.63 25.92
CA SER A 4 13.35 -4.59 25.72
C SER A 4 12.00 -5.13 25.22
N LYS A 5 11.14 -5.57 26.14
CA LYS A 5 9.80 -6.06 25.83
C LYS A 5 8.83 -4.89 25.70
N LEU A 6 9.12 -3.95 24.80
CA LEU A 6 8.10 -3.04 24.30
C LEU A 6 7.12 -3.90 23.50
N LYS A 7 6.06 -4.40 24.15
CA LYS A 7 4.92 -5.00 23.44
C LYS A 7 4.25 -3.86 22.67
N PRO A 8 4.34 -3.80 21.33
CA PRO A 8 3.77 -2.68 20.60
C PRO A 8 2.25 -2.86 20.54
N LEU A 9 1.56 -1.86 21.12
CA LEU A 9 0.18 -1.39 20.94
C LEU A 9 -0.84 -2.35 20.30
N PRO A 10 -2.01 -2.63 20.94
CA PRO A 10 -3.18 -3.14 20.24
C PRO A 10 -3.93 -1.97 19.53
N PRO A 11 -4.05 -1.92 18.19
CA PRO A 11 -4.77 -0.83 17.53
C PRO A 11 -6.04 -1.31 16.82
N SER A 12 -7.16 -0.89 17.40
CA SER A 12 -8.40 -0.40 16.77
C SER A 12 -8.97 -1.13 15.53
N ASN A 13 -10.01 -1.92 15.81
CA ASN A 13 -11.19 -2.14 14.96
C ASN A 13 -11.01 -3.00 13.69
N GLY A 14 -10.98 -4.32 13.92
CA GLY A 14 -11.08 -5.40 12.92
C GLY A 14 -9.73 -5.99 12.51
N PRO A 15 -9.63 -7.32 12.29
CA PRO A 15 -8.42 -7.91 11.74
C PRO A 15 -8.20 -7.30 10.36
N ARG A 16 -7.21 -6.42 10.26
CA ARG A 16 -6.64 -5.95 8.99
C ARG A 16 -5.33 -6.71 8.83
N PRO A 17 -5.38 -8.00 8.43
CA PRO A 17 -4.18 -8.83 8.32
C PRO A 17 -3.20 -8.30 7.27
N HIS A 18 -3.66 -7.42 6.38
CA HIS A 18 -2.89 -6.90 5.27
C HIS A 18 -2.29 -5.54 5.63
N ARG A 19 -1.04 -5.54 6.11
CA ARG A 19 -0.29 -4.34 6.46
C ARG A 19 0.76 -4.04 5.41
N CYS A 20 0.88 -2.77 5.02
CA CYS A 20 1.93 -2.32 4.13
C CYS A 20 3.27 -2.26 4.88
N GLU A 21 4.31 -2.88 4.34
CA GLU A 21 5.62 -2.91 5.00
C GLU A 21 6.34 -1.54 4.94
N VAL A 22 6.06 -0.73 3.92
CA VAL A 22 6.70 0.58 3.68
C VAL A 22 6.20 1.63 4.67
N CYS A 23 4.89 1.82 4.79
CA CYS A 23 4.29 2.87 5.64
C CYS A 23 3.48 2.32 6.81
N GLN A 24 3.51 1.00 7.02
CA GLN A 24 2.91 0.34 8.18
C GLN A 24 1.38 0.52 8.29
N ARG A 25 0.73 0.91 7.19
CA ARG A 25 -0.72 1.14 7.10
C ARG A 25 -1.45 -0.20 6.91
N SER A 26 -2.52 -0.41 7.67
CA SER A 26 -3.30 -1.66 7.65
C SER A 26 -4.57 -1.55 6.80
N PHE A 27 -4.84 -2.57 6.00
CA PHE A 27 -5.98 -2.66 5.07
C PHE A 27 -6.81 -3.90 5.36
N ARG A 28 -8.11 -3.82 5.06
CA ARG A 28 -9.06 -4.93 5.25
C ARG A 28 -8.95 -5.98 4.16
N GLU A 29 -8.55 -5.59 2.96
CA GLU A 29 -8.51 -6.43 1.76
C GLU A 29 -7.12 -6.43 1.11
N VAL A 30 -6.69 -7.58 0.59
CA VAL A 30 -5.44 -7.71 -0.18
C VAL A 30 -5.45 -6.80 -1.40
N ALA A 31 -6.58 -6.71 -2.13
CA ALA A 31 -6.67 -5.90 -3.33
C ALA A 31 -6.37 -4.41 -3.04
N THR A 32 -6.87 -3.89 -1.91
CA THR A 32 -6.62 -2.51 -1.48
C THR A 32 -5.17 -2.33 -1.02
N LEU A 33 -4.59 -3.32 -0.33
CA LEU A 33 -3.15 -3.29 0.00
C LEU A 33 -2.28 -3.29 -1.27
N ARG A 34 -2.52 -4.20 -2.22
CA ARG A 34 -1.75 -4.29 -3.48
C ARG A 34 -1.81 -2.98 -4.27
N LYS A 35 -3.00 -2.39 -4.39
CA LYS A 35 -3.21 -1.06 -4.98
C LYS A 35 -2.41 0.01 -4.23
N HIS A 36 -2.43 -0.04 -2.91
CA HIS A 36 -1.65 0.88 -2.10
C HIS A 36 -0.13 0.71 -2.26
N GLU A 37 0.36 -0.53 -2.35
CA GLU A 37 1.79 -0.82 -2.56
C GLU A 37 2.29 -0.32 -3.92
N GLN A 38 1.44 -0.32 -4.95
CA GLN A 38 1.77 0.27 -6.25
C GLN A 38 2.06 1.78 -6.16
N LEU A 39 1.45 2.51 -5.21
CA LEU A 39 1.74 3.93 -4.98
C LEU A 39 3.19 4.14 -4.51
N HIS A 40 3.72 3.23 -3.69
CA HIS A 40 5.09 3.32 -3.18
C HIS A 40 6.13 3.03 -4.24
N ARG A 41 5.82 2.14 -5.18
CA ARG A 41 6.77 1.75 -6.23
C ARG A 41 7.02 2.85 -7.26
N ALA A 42 6.19 3.89 -7.33
CA ALA A 42 6.18 4.92 -8.39
C ALA A 42 6.17 4.38 -9.85
N ASP A 43 6.26 3.07 -10.01
CA ASP A 43 6.17 2.31 -11.23
C ASP A 43 4.74 2.44 -11.73
N ARG A 44 4.56 3.37 -12.65
CA ARG A 44 3.30 3.69 -13.29
C ARG A 44 3.35 3.04 -14.68
N PRO A 45 3.05 1.73 -14.79
CA PRO A 45 3.18 1.00 -16.05
C PRO A 45 2.21 1.53 -17.11
N TYR A 46 1.15 2.22 -16.70
CA TYR A 46 0.17 2.80 -17.62
C TYR A 46 0.57 4.23 -17.98
N VAL A 47 1.39 4.37 -19.02
CA VAL A 47 1.79 5.68 -19.55
C VAL A 47 0.86 6.09 -20.69
N CYS A 48 0.27 7.28 -20.59
CA CYS A 48 -0.45 7.93 -21.66
C CYS A 48 0.52 8.39 -22.75
N ASN A 49 0.50 7.76 -23.92
CA ASN A 49 1.39 8.12 -25.02
C ASN A 49 1.11 9.52 -25.59
N THR A 50 -0.11 10.03 -25.44
CA THR A 50 -0.53 11.35 -25.93
C THR A 50 -0.09 12.50 -25.03
N CYS A 51 -0.03 12.26 -23.72
CA CYS A 51 0.13 13.29 -22.71
C CYS A 51 1.34 13.09 -21.79
N GLY A 52 2.06 11.98 -21.92
CA GLY A 52 3.24 11.62 -21.11
C GLY A 52 2.94 11.32 -19.64
N LYS A 53 1.67 11.37 -19.22
CA LYS A 53 1.29 11.12 -17.83
C LYS A 53 1.26 9.62 -17.56
N SER A 54 1.99 9.21 -16.53
CA SER A 54 1.98 7.84 -16.05
C SER A 54 0.89 7.68 -14.98
N PHE A 55 0.19 6.55 -14.98
CA PHE A 55 -0.89 6.20 -14.06
C PHE A 55 -0.63 4.82 -13.45
N LEU A 56 -1.19 4.58 -12.26
CA LEU A 56 -1.03 3.31 -11.55
C LEU A 56 -2.07 2.27 -11.96
N TRP A 57 -3.20 2.70 -12.51
CA TRP A 57 -4.29 1.83 -12.95
C TRP A 57 -4.76 2.20 -14.35
N SER A 58 -5.07 1.17 -15.15
CA SER A 58 -5.66 1.31 -16.48
C SER A 58 -6.98 2.07 -16.47
N SER A 59 -7.77 1.95 -15.40
CA SER A 59 -9.03 2.70 -15.24
C SER A 59 -8.84 4.21 -15.11
N ASN A 60 -7.62 4.69 -14.85
CA ASN A 60 -7.29 6.12 -14.82
C ASN A 60 -6.67 6.61 -16.12
N LEU A 61 -6.38 5.70 -17.07
CA LEU A 61 -5.95 6.04 -18.41
C LEU A 61 -7.21 6.23 -19.27
N LYS A 62 -7.63 7.48 -19.46
CA LYS A 62 -8.66 7.87 -20.44
C LYS A 62 -8.02 8.25 -21.76
#